data_AF-A0A9D5A7H9-F1
#
_entry.id   AF-A0A9D5A7H9-F1
#
_cell.length_a   1.000
_cell.length_b   1.000
_cell.length_c   1.000
_cell.angle_alpha   90.00
_cell.angle_beta   90.00
_cell.angle_gamma   90.00
#
_symmetry.space_group_name_H-M   'P 1'
#
loop_
_entity.id
_entity.type
_entity.pdbx_description
1 polymer ?
#
loop_
_entity_poly.entity_id
_entity_poly.type
_entity_poly.pdbx_seq_one_letter_code
_entity_poly.pdbx_strand_id
1 'polypeptide(L)'
;MDTYPTLDELTTMISGQNLDKIRKLKSKITRLTARVQKVREEIEHLMDDDEDMADLYLSRKLVSALSPISDSGASSPTTKSKSVATYLRDENDVDEIEMLLEAYYMQIDGTLDRLYTLRGYIDDTEDYMNIQIDNHRNQLIQLELFLNSGELSLAFYSLVTGVLGMNIQYSWQKKHDYMFKWVCIFTAIASISMFLVIVAHARKKGLV
;
A
#
# COMPACT_ATOMS: atom_id res chain seq x y z
N MET A 1 -29.31 16.71 11.92
CA MET A 1 -28.73 15.43 12.40
C MET A 1 -27.68 14.98 11.39
N ASP A 2 -26.81 15.89 10.92
CA ASP A 2 -26.18 15.78 9.59
C ASP A 2 -24.65 15.94 9.62
N THR A 3 -24.02 15.77 10.78
CA THR A 3 -22.56 15.88 10.95
C THR A 3 -21.81 14.54 10.79
N TYR A 4 -22.53 13.46 10.50
CA TYR A 4 -21.98 12.12 10.31
C TYR A 4 -21.43 11.85 8.90
N PRO A 5 -22.09 12.27 7.80
CA PRO A 5 -21.50 12.10 6.47
C PRO A 5 -20.17 12.84 6.35
N THR A 6 -20.00 13.97 7.04
CA THR A 6 -18.76 14.75 6.98
C THR A 6 -17.59 14.09 7.71
N LEU A 7 -17.83 13.24 8.72
CA LEU A 7 -16.77 12.53 9.45
C LEU A 7 -16.29 11.28 8.68
N ASP A 8 -17.22 10.54 8.07
CA ASP A 8 -16.87 9.44 7.17
C ASP A 8 -16.19 9.98 5.90
N GLU A 9 -16.68 11.09 5.35
CA GLU A 9 -16.04 11.78 4.21
C GLU A 9 -14.64 12.29 4.57
N LEU A 10 -14.44 12.88 5.75
CA LEU A 10 -13.12 13.34 6.16
C LEU A 10 -12.16 12.17 6.41
N THR A 11 -12.62 11.10 7.05
CA THR A 11 -11.81 9.90 7.32
C THR A 11 -11.44 9.18 6.02
N THR A 12 -12.40 9.04 5.11
CA THR A 12 -12.17 8.45 3.79
C THR A 12 -11.32 9.35 2.90
N MET A 13 -11.42 10.68 2.99
CA MET A 13 -10.53 11.60 2.26
C MET A 13 -9.11 11.55 2.80
N ILE A 14 -8.91 11.60 4.12
CA ILE A 14 -7.57 11.53 4.73
C ILE A 14 -6.91 10.19 4.40
N SER A 15 -7.66 9.09 4.54
CA SER A 15 -7.14 7.76 4.24
C SER A 15 -6.96 7.54 2.74
N GLY A 16 -7.89 8.03 1.92
CA GLY A 16 -7.80 8.00 0.45
C GLY A 16 -6.57 8.76 -0.07
N GLN A 17 -6.27 9.94 0.47
CA GLN A 17 -5.06 10.68 0.12
C GLN A 17 -3.78 9.92 0.49
N ASN A 18 -3.76 9.21 1.62
CA ASN A 18 -2.61 8.41 2.04
C ASN A 18 -2.45 7.14 1.18
N LEU A 19 -3.56 6.48 0.86
CA LEU A 19 -3.62 5.35 -0.06
C LEU A 19 -3.17 5.74 -1.47
N ASP A 20 -3.58 6.91 -1.95
CA ASP A 20 -3.15 7.44 -3.25
C ASP A 20 -1.65 7.76 -3.27
N LYS A 21 -1.09 8.29 -2.17
CA LYS A 21 0.36 8.50 -2.05
C LYS A 21 1.10 7.16 -2.11
N ILE A 22 0.60 6.13 -1.42
CA ILE A 22 1.19 4.79 -1.40
C ILE A 22 1.06 4.11 -2.75
N ARG A 23 -0.08 4.21 -3.44
CA ARG A 23 -0.26 3.71 -4.81
C ARG A 23 0.65 4.42 -5.81
N LYS A 24 0.82 5.73 -5.67
CA LYS A 24 1.80 6.50 -6.48
C LYS A 24 3.23 6.03 -6.20
N LEU A 25 3.58 5.78 -4.94
CA LEU A 25 4.89 5.27 -4.55
C LEU A 25 5.13 3.86 -5.10
N LYS A 26 4.15 2.96 -4.97
CA LYS A 26 4.13 1.61 -5.55
C LYS A 26 4.36 1.67 -7.05
N SER A 27 3.62 2.50 -7.78
CA SER A 27 3.79 2.68 -9.22
C SER A 27 5.21 3.14 -9.59
N LYS A 28 5.78 4.10 -8.85
CA LYS A 28 7.16 4.56 -9.06
C LYS A 28 8.17 3.44 -8.81
N ILE A 29 7.99 2.65 -7.76
CA ILE A 29 8.91 1.55 -7.41
C ILE A 29 8.79 0.39 -8.39
N THR A 30 7.59 0.03 -8.84
CA THR A 30 7.41 -0.96 -9.90
C THR A 30 8.12 -0.53 -11.18
N ARG A 31 7.99 0.74 -11.57
CA ARG A 31 8.69 1.30 -12.74
C ARG A 31 10.20 1.31 -12.56
N LEU A 32 10.69 1.66 -11.37
CA LEU A 32 12.12 1.65 -11.07
C LEU A 32 12.68 0.23 -11.10
N THR A 33 11.98 -0.72 -10.47
CA THR A 33 12.35 -2.14 -10.45
C THR A 33 12.46 -2.70 -11.87
N ALA A 34 11.49 -2.42 -12.74
CA ALA A 34 11.54 -2.85 -14.14
C ALA A 34 12.74 -2.26 -14.91
N ARG A 35 13.09 -0.99 -14.65
CA ARG A 35 14.27 -0.37 -15.28
C ARG A 35 15.58 -0.96 -14.77
N VAL A 36 15.69 -1.18 -13.47
CA VAL A 36 16.88 -1.78 -12.85
C VAL A 36 17.05 -3.23 -13.30
N GLN A 37 15.96 -3.98 -13.40
CA GLN A 37 15.96 -5.33 -13.94
C GLN A 37 16.44 -5.35 -15.40
N LYS A 38 15.97 -4.42 -16.23
CA LYS A 38 16.48 -4.31 -17.60
C LYS A 38 17.97 -4.00 -17.63
N VAL A 39 18.45 -3.07 -16.81
CA VAL A 39 19.89 -2.77 -16.74
C VAL A 39 20.70 -3.99 -16.30
N ARG A 40 20.19 -4.78 -15.36
CA ARG A 40 20.81 -6.06 -14.95
C ARG A 40 20.89 -7.04 -16.12
N GLU A 41 19.80 -7.23 -16.86
CA GLU A 41 19.74 -8.14 -18.02
C GLU A 41 20.71 -7.72 -19.14
N GLU A 42 20.83 -6.43 -19.43
CA GLU A 42 21.76 -5.92 -20.45
C GLU A 42 23.23 -6.05 -20.02
N ILE A 43 23.53 -5.90 -18.72
CA ILE A 43 24.88 -6.12 -18.19
C ILE A 43 25.24 -7.61 -18.19
N GLU A 44 24.29 -8.48 -17.85
CA GLU A 44 24.46 -9.94 -17.97
C GLU A 44 24.78 -10.33 -19.41
N HIS A 45 24.01 -9.78 -20.36
CA HIS A 45 24.22 -10.05 -21.78
C HIS A 45 25.58 -9.57 -22.29
N LEU A 46 26.05 -8.40 -21.84
CA LEU A 46 27.37 -7.87 -22.19
C LEU A 46 28.51 -8.70 -21.57
N MET A 47 28.27 -9.34 -20.43
CA MET A 47 29.24 -10.22 -19.77
C MET A 47 29.35 -11.60 -20.44
N ASP A 48 28.28 -12.05 -21.12
CA ASP A 48 28.24 -13.34 -21.82
C ASP A 48 29.00 -13.34 -23.17
N ASP A 49 29.35 -12.18 -23.73
CA ASP A 49 30.00 -12.05 -25.05
C ASP A 49 31.35 -11.29 -24.97
N ASP A 50 32.45 -12.06 -25.02
CA ASP A 50 33.82 -11.54 -25.00
C ASP A 50 34.15 -10.61 -26.19
N GLU A 51 33.47 -10.75 -27.34
CA GLU A 51 33.69 -9.90 -28.52
C GLU A 51 33.10 -8.50 -28.28
N ASP A 52 31.89 -8.43 -27.72
CA ASP A 52 31.26 -7.17 -27.31
C ASP A 52 32.03 -6.50 -26.16
N MET A 53 32.61 -7.31 -25.27
CA MET A 53 33.45 -6.82 -24.17
C MET A 53 34.78 -6.21 -24.68
N ALA A 54 35.44 -6.86 -25.63
CA ALA A 54 36.67 -6.35 -26.25
C ALA A 54 36.44 -5.02 -27.00
N ASP A 55 35.26 -4.83 -27.58
CA ASP A 55 34.90 -3.64 -28.34
C ASP A 55 34.71 -2.38 -27.48
N LEU A 56 34.55 -2.52 -26.15
CA LEU A 56 34.53 -1.40 -25.18
C LEU A 56 35.85 -0.62 -25.12
N TYR A 57 36.98 -1.21 -25.55
CA TYR A 57 38.30 -0.56 -25.58
C TYR A 57 38.48 0.41 -26.76
N LEU A 58 37.64 1.44 -26.80
CA LEU A 58 37.55 2.42 -27.89
C LEU A 58 38.82 3.25 -28.08
N SER A 59 39.52 3.61 -26.99
CA SER A 59 40.77 4.38 -27.06
C SER A 59 41.83 3.67 -27.91
N ARG A 60 41.90 2.35 -27.81
CA ARG A 60 42.82 1.51 -28.60
C ARG A 60 42.35 1.34 -30.03
N LYS A 61 41.05 1.10 -30.26
CA LYS A 61 40.45 1.05 -31.60
C LYS A 61 40.72 2.34 -32.38
N LEU A 62 40.67 3.48 -31.69
CA LEU A 62 40.98 4.80 -32.24
C LEU A 62 42.48 4.99 -32.49
N VAL A 63 43.37 4.59 -31.58
CA VAL A 63 44.84 4.64 -31.80
C VAL A 63 45.29 3.71 -32.92
N SER A 64 44.67 2.54 -33.05
CA SER A 64 44.90 1.60 -34.15
C SER A 64 44.37 2.14 -35.48
N ALA A 65 43.28 2.92 -35.48
CA ALA A 65 42.74 3.59 -36.66
C ALA A 65 43.55 4.84 -37.06
N LEU A 66 44.17 5.52 -36.09
CA LEU A 66 45.00 6.72 -36.31
C LEU A 66 46.46 6.43 -36.66
N SER A 67 46.90 5.16 -36.60
CA SER A 67 48.25 4.79 -37.06
C SER A 67 48.27 4.73 -38.59
N PRO A 68 48.99 5.63 -39.29
CA PRO A 68 49.10 5.54 -40.74
C PRO A 68 49.93 4.31 -41.10
N ILE A 69 49.33 3.42 -41.89
CA ILE A 69 50.02 2.36 -42.62
C ILE A 69 51.06 3.04 -43.51
N SER A 70 52.31 3.09 -43.05
CA SER A 70 53.46 3.22 -43.93
C SER A 70 53.77 1.82 -44.44
N ASP A 71 53.04 1.37 -45.45
CA ASP A 71 53.42 0.20 -46.23
C ASP A 71 53.63 0.60 -47.69
N SER A 72 54.89 0.90 -47.98
CA SER A 72 55.43 0.93 -49.32
C SER A 72 55.94 -0.48 -49.67
N GLY A 73 55.20 -1.25 -50.47
CA GLY A 73 55.75 -2.44 -51.12
C GLY A 73 54.80 -3.62 -51.33
N ALA A 74 54.26 -3.71 -52.55
CA ALA A 74 53.82 -4.91 -53.29
C ALA A 74 53.61 -6.28 -52.58
N SER A 75 52.41 -6.82 -52.82
CA SER A 75 52.03 -8.25 -53.04
C SER A 75 52.00 -9.25 -51.88
N SER A 76 50.79 -9.60 -51.41
CA SER A 76 50.21 -10.98 -51.38
C SER A 76 48.97 -11.07 -50.46
N PRO A 77 47.94 -11.88 -50.80
CA PRO A 77 46.79 -12.10 -49.94
C PRO A 77 47.10 -13.24 -48.97
N THR A 78 47.58 -12.93 -47.76
CA THR A 78 47.70 -13.93 -46.70
C THR A 78 47.13 -13.37 -45.41
N THR A 79 46.05 -14.03 -44.97
CA THR A 79 45.60 -14.20 -43.58
C THR A 79 46.20 -13.23 -42.57
N LYS A 80 45.39 -12.25 -42.17
CA LYS A 80 45.60 -11.35 -41.01
C LYS A 80 45.92 -12.20 -39.76
N SER A 81 47.19 -12.57 -39.60
CA SER A 81 47.69 -13.22 -38.40
C SER A 81 47.85 -12.11 -37.37
N LYS A 82 46.77 -11.83 -36.62
CA LYS A 82 46.86 -11.06 -35.38
C LYS A 82 47.96 -11.73 -34.54
N SER A 83 48.98 -10.98 -34.13
CA SER A 83 50.13 -11.55 -33.42
C SER A 83 49.69 -12.10 -32.05
N VAL A 84 50.32 -13.18 -31.56
CA VAL A 84 50.02 -13.79 -30.25
C VAL A 84 50.08 -12.77 -29.11
N ALA A 85 50.99 -11.79 -29.20
CA ALA A 85 51.10 -10.69 -28.24
C ALA A 85 49.89 -9.74 -28.26
N THR A 86 49.18 -9.64 -29.38
CA THR A 86 47.92 -8.89 -29.48
C THR A 86 46.77 -9.67 -28.86
N TYR A 87 46.71 -11.00 -29.03
CA TYR A 87 45.69 -11.86 -28.41
C TYR A 87 45.82 -11.90 -26.87
N LEU A 88 47.02 -12.16 -26.35
CA LEU A 88 47.25 -12.20 -24.90
C LEU A 88 47.01 -10.86 -24.21
N ARG A 89 47.18 -9.75 -24.96
CA ARG A 89 46.86 -8.42 -24.45
C ARG A 89 45.38 -8.09 -24.56
N ASP A 90 44.65 -8.70 -25.49
CA ASP A 90 43.20 -8.58 -25.56
C ASP A 90 42.52 -9.36 -24.44
N GLU A 91 42.94 -10.61 -24.17
CA GLU A 91 42.42 -11.41 -23.05
C GLU A 91 42.63 -10.71 -21.71
N ASN A 92 43.85 -10.25 -21.42
CA ASN A 92 44.14 -9.59 -20.14
C ASN A 92 43.42 -8.24 -19.97
N ASP A 93 42.98 -7.62 -21.07
CA ASP A 93 42.16 -6.41 -21.06
C ASP A 93 40.67 -6.78 -20.87
N VAL A 94 40.19 -7.85 -21.50
CA VAL A 94 38.83 -8.41 -21.29
C VAL A 94 38.63 -8.82 -19.83
N ASP A 95 39.61 -9.53 -19.24
CA ASP A 95 39.59 -9.95 -17.82
C ASP A 95 39.44 -8.75 -16.85
N GLU A 96 40.06 -7.60 -17.14
CA GLU A 96 39.95 -6.40 -16.31
C GLU A 96 38.54 -5.78 -16.38
N ILE A 97 37.94 -5.76 -17.58
CA ILE A 97 36.55 -5.30 -17.76
C ILE A 97 35.57 -6.26 -17.09
N GLU A 98 35.76 -7.57 -17.24
CA GLU A 98 34.90 -8.59 -16.63
C GLU A 98 34.82 -8.40 -15.11
N MET A 99 35.96 -8.25 -14.43
CA MET A 99 36.00 -8.00 -12.98
C MET A 99 35.24 -6.72 -12.58
N LEU A 100 35.33 -5.66 -13.38
CA LEU A 100 34.60 -4.42 -13.12
C LEU A 100 33.09 -4.61 -13.35
N LEU A 101 32.73 -5.27 -14.45
CA LEU A 101 31.34 -5.51 -14.85
C LEU A 101 30.64 -6.42 -13.84
N GLU A 102 31.32 -7.45 -13.34
CA GLU A 102 30.83 -8.34 -12.30
C GLU A 102 30.60 -7.60 -10.97
N ALA A 103 31.52 -6.70 -10.58
CA ALA A 103 31.34 -5.86 -9.39
C ALA A 103 30.10 -4.96 -9.52
N TYR A 104 29.86 -4.37 -10.69
CA TYR A 104 28.65 -3.59 -10.97
C TYR A 104 27.40 -4.48 -11.02
N TYR A 105 27.49 -5.68 -11.60
CA TYR A 105 26.40 -6.65 -11.66
C TYR A 105 25.95 -7.03 -10.24
N MET A 106 26.89 -7.42 -9.36
CA MET A 106 26.59 -7.70 -7.96
C MET A 106 25.95 -6.50 -7.25
N GLN A 107 26.43 -5.28 -7.52
CA GLN A 107 25.85 -4.08 -6.92
C GLN A 107 24.41 -3.83 -7.38
N ILE A 108 24.12 -4.06 -8.67
CA ILE A 108 22.80 -3.88 -9.26
C ILE A 108 21.85 -4.96 -8.76
N ASP A 109 22.30 -6.22 -8.70
CA ASP A 109 21.54 -7.35 -8.18
C ASP A 109 21.16 -7.13 -6.70
N GLY A 110 22.13 -6.71 -5.87
CA GLY A 110 21.87 -6.32 -4.49
C GLY A 110 20.94 -5.11 -4.34
N THR A 111 20.91 -4.21 -5.32
CA THR A 111 19.94 -3.10 -5.36
C THR A 111 18.55 -3.58 -5.75
N LEU A 112 18.46 -4.56 -6.66
CA LEU A 112 17.23 -5.17 -7.12
C LEU A 112 16.54 -5.94 -5.99
N ASP A 113 17.29 -6.72 -5.20
CA ASP A 113 16.77 -7.39 -4.01
C ASP A 113 16.19 -6.43 -2.97
N ARG A 114 16.86 -5.30 -2.75
CA ARG A 114 16.35 -4.22 -1.89
C ARG A 114 15.07 -3.61 -2.44
N LEU A 115 14.95 -3.46 -3.76
CA LEU A 115 13.73 -2.98 -4.41
C LEU A 115 12.57 -3.97 -4.27
N TYR A 116 12.81 -5.28 -4.39
CA TYR A 116 11.78 -6.29 -4.13
C TYR A 116 11.34 -6.28 -2.67
N THR A 117 12.28 -6.18 -1.74
CA THR A 117 11.97 -6.06 -0.31
C THR A 117 11.14 -4.82 -0.02
N LEU A 118 11.53 -3.66 -0.58
CA LEU A 118 10.80 -2.40 -0.44
C LEU A 118 9.39 -2.48 -1.04
N ARG A 119 9.24 -3.16 -2.18
CA ARG A 119 7.92 -3.42 -2.78
C ARG A 119 7.05 -4.25 -1.83
N GLY A 120 7.60 -5.30 -1.23
CA GLY A 120 6.91 -6.10 -0.22
C GLY A 120 6.40 -5.24 0.95
N TYR A 121 7.26 -4.38 1.51
CA TYR A 121 6.85 -3.45 2.58
C TYR A 121 5.73 -2.49 2.17
N ILE A 122 5.71 -2.05 0.91
CA ILE A 122 4.67 -1.17 0.39
C ILE A 122 3.35 -1.92 0.23
N ASP A 123 3.40 -3.15 -0.25
CA ASP A 123 2.24 -4.02 -0.38
C ASP A 123 1.65 -4.31 1.01
N ASP A 124 2.49 -4.65 2.00
CA ASP A 124 2.08 -4.82 3.41
C ASP A 124 1.45 -3.55 3.99
N THR A 125 1.97 -2.38 3.65
CA THR A 125 1.45 -1.09 4.11
C THR A 125 0.09 -0.77 3.46
N GLU A 126 -0.10 -1.10 2.19
CA GLU A 126 -1.39 -0.97 1.50
C GLU A 126 -2.45 -1.85 2.16
N ASP A 127 -2.11 -3.11 2.45
CA ASP A 127 -3.01 -4.04 3.13
C ASP A 127 -3.33 -3.61 4.56
N TYR A 128 -2.34 -3.14 5.31
CA TYR A 128 -2.53 -2.59 6.65
C TYR A 128 -3.51 -1.39 6.65
N MET A 129 -3.33 -0.45 5.72
CA MET A 129 -4.25 0.68 5.61
C MET A 129 -5.66 0.25 5.22
N ASN A 130 -5.81 -0.71 4.31
CA ASN A 130 -7.13 -1.24 3.95
C ASN A 130 -7.83 -1.83 5.18
N ILE A 131 -7.13 -2.64 5.98
CA ILE A 131 -7.65 -3.18 7.24
C ILE A 131 -8.03 -2.06 8.22
N GLN A 132 -7.20 -1.01 8.32
CA GLN A 132 -7.45 0.10 9.24
C GLN A 132 -8.70 0.91 8.83
N ILE A 133 -8.90 1.15 7.53
CA ILE A 133 -10.10 1.82 7.01
C ILE A 133 -11.34 1.01 7.36
N ASP A 134 -11.30 -0.30 7.12
CA ASP A 134 -12.43 -1.17 7.40
C ASP A 134 -12.71 -1.25 8.91
N ASN A 135 -11.68 -1.27 9.75
CA ASN A 135 -11.84 -1.22 11.20
C ASN A 135 -12.49 0.09 11.66
N HIS A 136 -12.07 1.25 11.12
CA HIS A 136 -12.70 2.53 11.45
C HIS A 136 -14.16 2.60 11.00
N ARG A 137 -14.49 2.09 9.81
CA ARG A 137 -15.88 1.97 9.35
C ARG A 137 -16.69 1.06 10.25
N ASN A 138 -16.13 -0.08 10.65
CA ASN A 138 -16.79 -1.01 11.56
C ASN A 138 -17.07 -0.37 12.93
N GLN A 139 -16.12 0.40 13.47
CA GLN A 139 -16.33 1.19 14.69
C GLN A 139 -17.43 2.24 14.54
N LEU A 140 -17.51 2.89 13.38
CA LEU A 140 -18.55 3.90 13.11
C LEU A 140 -19.94 3.25 13.04
N ILE A 141 -20.09 2.16 12.30
CA ILE A 141 -21.34 1.38 12.22
C ILE A 141 -21.76 0.90 13.61
N GLN A 142 -20.81 0.45 14.42
CA GLN A 142 -21.07 0.01 15.79
C GLN A 142 -21.59 1.15 16.67
N LEU A 143 -20.98 2.35 16.56
CA LEU A 143 -21.43 3.54 17.29
C LEU A 143 -22.82 4.00 16.83
N GLU A 144 -23.10 3.93 15.53
CA GLU A 144 -24.41 4.23 14.96
C GLU A 144 -25.49 3.28 15.50
N LEU A 145 -25.24 1.97 15.50
CA LEU A 145 -26.16 0.97 16.07
C LEU A 145 -26.44 1.23 17.55
N PHE A 146 -25.40 1.63 18.30
CA PHE A 146 -25.56 1.97 19.71
C PHE A 146 -26.44 3.21 19.91
N LEU A 147 -26.22 4.28 19.14
CA LEU A 147 -27.03 5.51 19.20
C LEU A 147 -28.49 5.25 18.77
N ASN A 148 -28.71 4.55 17.66
CA ASN A 148 -30.06 4.21 17.16
C ASN A 148 -30.85 3.36 18.17
N SER A 149 -30.18 2.42 18.86
CA SER A 149 -30.80 1.67 19.95
C SER A 149 -31.21 2.58 21.11
N GLY A 150 -30.40 3.59 21.43
CA GLY A 150 -30.69 4.59 22.46
C GLY A 150 -31.90 5.43 22.08
N GLU A 151 -31.94 5.93 20.84
CA GLU A 151 -33.05 6.71 20.30
C GLU A 151 -34.36 5.93 20.32
N LEU A 152 -34.35 4.65 19.91
CA LEU A 152 -35.52 3.77 19.99
C LEU A 152 -36.06 3.64 21.42
N SER A 153 -35.18 3.47 22.41
CA SER A 153 -35.57 3.36 23.82
C SER A 153 -36.17 4.66 24.37
N LEU A 154 -35.61 5.81 23.98
CA LEU A 154 -36.13 7.13 24.33
C LEU A 154 -37.45 7.43 23.64
N ALA A 155 -37.62 7.03 22.39
CA ALA A 155 -38.88 7.18 21.65
C ALA A 155 -40.01 6.40 22.34
N PHE A 156 -39.75 5.17 22.79
CA PHE A 156 -40.72 4.39 23.55
C PHE A 156 -41.08 5.06 24.89
N TYR A 157 -40.09 5.55 25.63
CA TYR A 157 -40.33 6.30 26.86
C TYR A 157 -41.13 7.59 26.63
N SER A 158 -40.80 8.33 25.56
CA SER A 158 -41.50 9.56 25.17
C SER A 158 -42.94 9.29 24.74
N LEU A 159 -43.20 8.18 24.05
CA LEU A 159 -44.56 7.79 23.66
C LEU A 159 -45.43 7.53 24.89
N VAL A 160 -44.94 6.76 25.87
CA VAL A 160 -45.71 6.46 27.09
C VAL A 160 -45.89 7.70 27.94
N THR A 161 -44.83 8.51 28.09
CA THR A 161 -44.90 9.79 28.81
C THR A 161 -45.87 10.75 28.13
N GLY A 162 -45.89 10.80 26.79
CA GLY A 162 -46.80 11.63 26.00
C GLY A 162 -48.26 11.24 26.20
N VAL A 163 -48.62 9.96 26.07
CA VAL A 163 -50.00 9.47 26.26
C VAL A 163 -50.52 9.77 27.67
N LEU A 164 -49.66 9.67 28.68
CA LEU A 164 -50.01 9.94 30.07
C LEU A 164 -49.97 11.44 30.43
N GLY A 165 -49.18 12.24 29.71
CA GLY A 165 -49.08 13.68 29.85
C GLY A 165 -50.21 14.44 29.12
N MET A 166 -51.01 13.76 28.29
CA MET A 166 -52.20 14.35 27.69
C MET A 166 -53.23 14.69 28.77
N ASN A 167 -53.83 15.89 28.66
CA ASN A 167 -54.80 16.47 29.60
C ASN A 167 -56.17 15.75 29.56
N ILE A 168 -56.19 14.43 29.74
CA ILE A 168 -57.38 13.61 29.83
C ILE A 168 -57.58 13.28 31.31
N GLN A 169 -58.73 13.65 31.86
CA GLN A 169 -59.03 13.47 33.28
C GLN A 169 -59.35 11.99 33.55
N TYR A 170 -58.33 11.20 33.84
CA TYR A 170 -58.50 9.78 34.18
C TYR A 170 -59.21 9.65 35.55
N SER A 171 -60.26 8.82 35.63
CA SER A 171 -61.06 8.65 36.85
C SER A 171 -60.26 8.11 38.06
N TRP A 172 -59.12 7.45 37.80
CA TRP A 172 -58.19 6.91 38.82
C TRP A 172 -57.35 7.98 39.53
N GLN A 173 -57.19 9.17 38.94
CA GLN A 173 -56.38 10.24 39.49
C GLN A 173 -56.98 10.85 40.78
N LYS A 174 -58.31 10.76 40.96
CA LYS A 174 -59.00 11.30 42.14
C LYS A 174 -58.85 10.45 43.41
N LYS A 175 -58.47 9.16 43.29
CA LYS A 175 -58.35 8.24 44.44
C LYS A 175 -56.91 7.83 44.75
N HIS A 176 -55.99 7.88 43.79
CA HIS A 176 -54.62 7.39 43.96
C HIS A 176 -53.58 8.33 43.31
N ASP A 177 -53.21 9.41 44.01
CA ASP A 177 -52.23 10.41 43.56
C ASP A 177 -50.81 9.81 43.30
N TYR A 178 -50.50 8.67 43.90
CA TYR A 178 -49.21 7.97 43.73
C TYR A 178 -49.10 7.15 42.44
N MET A 179 -50.21 6.82 41.76
CA MET A 179 -50.19 5.92 40.60
C MET A 179 -49.42 6.51 39.42
N PHE A 180 -49.52 7.82 39.18
CA PHE A 180 -48.78 8.49 38.12
C PHE A 180 -47.26 8.36 38.30
N LYS A 181 -46.77 8.56 39.53
CA LYS A 181 -45.34 8.40 39.86
C LYS A 181 -44.87 6.96 39.62
N TRP A 182 -45.66 5.97 40.03
CA TRP A 182 -45.34 4.56 39.82
C TRP A 182 -45.31 4.17 38.34
N VAL A 183 -46.24 4.69 37.54
CA VAL A 183 -46.24 4.44 36.09
C VAL A 183 -45.01 5.04 35.44
N CYS A 184 -44.64 6.30 35.77
CA CYS A 184 -43.40 6.91 35.25
C CYS A 184 -42.14 6.14 35.64
N ILE A 185 -42.06 5.63 36.88
CA ILE A 185 -40.92 4.83 37.33
C ILE A 185 -40.88 3.50 36.58
N PHE A 186 -42.03 2.81 36.45
CA PHE A 186 -42.09 1.52 35.76
C PHE A 186 -41.75 1.64 34.28
N THR A 187 -42.20 2.72 33.61
CA THR A 187 -41.92 2.95 32.18
C THR A 187 -40.47 3.35 31.95
N ALA A 188 -39.86 4.12 32.85
CA ALA A 188 -38.43 4.40 32.82
C ALA A 188 -37.59 3.12 32.98
N ILE A 189 -37.96 2.26 33.94
CA ILE A 189 -37.28 0.96 34.15
C ILE A 189 -37.46 0.05 32.92
N ALA A 190 -38.65 0.01 32.32
CA ALA A 190 -38.92 -0.77 31.12
C ALA A 190 -38.13 -0.27 29.89
N SER A 191 -37.96 1.04 29.74
CA SER A 191 -37.15 1.62 28.66
C SER A 191 -35.66 1.28 28.84
N ILE A 192 -35.12 1.40 30.06
CA ILE A 192 -33.74 1.03 30.36
C ILE A 192 -33.51 -0.48 30.16
N SER A 193 -34.44 -1.32 30.59
CA SER A 193 -34.32 -2.78 30.42
C SER A 193 -34.36 -3.17 28.94
N MET A 194 -35.22 -2.55 28.13
CA MET A 194 -35.26 -2.73 26.69
C MET A 194 -33.93 -2.34 26.03
N PHE A 195 -33.35 -1.20 26.40
CA PHE A 195 -32.03 -0.77 25.92
C PHE A 195 -30.93 -1.79 26.27
N LEU A 196 -30.88 -2.27 27.52
CA LEU A 196 -29.90 -3.28 27.95
C LEU A 196 -30.03 -4.60 27.18
N VAL A 197 -31.27 -5.06 26.93
CA VAL A 197 -31.51 -6.28 26.13
C VAL A 197 -31.00 -6.11 24.71
N ILE A 198 -31.25 -4.96 24.07
CA ILE A 198 -30.77 -4.69 22.71
C ILE A 198 -29.24 -4.66 22.66
N VAL A 199 -28.59 -3.95 23.59
CA VAL A 199 -27.12 -3.88 23.68
C VAL A 199 -26.51 -5.25 24.00
N ALA A 200 -27.11 -6.01 24.92
CA ALA A 200 -26.62 -7.35 25.28
C ALA A 200 -26.76 -8.34 24.12
N HIS A 201 -27.85 -8.25 23.35
CA HIS A 201 -28.04 -9.06 22.15
C HIS A 201 -27.07 -8.67 21.04
N ALA A 202 -26.81 -7.36 20.85
CA ALA A 202 -25.80 -6.87 19.91
C ALA A 202 -24.39 -7.36 20.28
N ARG A 203 -24.03 -7.34 21.57
CA ARG A 203 -22.77 -7.89 22.08
C ARG A 203 -22.65 -9.41 21.89
N LYS A 204 -23.71 -10.17 22.21
CA LYS A 204 -23.70 -11.65 22.07
C LYS A 204 -23.57 -12.13 20.63
N LYS A 205 -24.04 -11.37 19.66
CA LYS A 205 -23.90 -11.71 18.23
C LYS A 205 -22.52 -11.40 17.65
N GLY A 206 -21.57 -10.89 18.44
CA GLY A 206 -20.21 -10.62 17.98
C GLY A 206 -20.10 -9.45 17.00
N LEU A 207 -21.09 -8.55 17.01
CA LEU A 207 -20.99 -7.24 16.34
C LEU A 207 -20.23 -6.21 17.20
N VAL A 208 -19.66 -6.65 18.32
CA VAL A 208 -18.91 -5.85 19.31
C VAL A 208 -17.63 -6.58 19.67
#